data_AF-A0A2V8D603-F1
#
_entry.id   AF-A0A2V8D603-F1
#
_cell.length_a   1.000
_cell.length_b   1.000
_cell.length_c   1.000
_cell.angle_alpha   90.00
_cell.angle_beta   90.00
_cell.angle_gamma   90.00
#
_symmetry.space_group_name_H-M   'P 1'
#
loop_
_entity.id
_entity.type
_entity.pdbx_description
1 polymer ?
#
loop_
_entity_poly.entity_id
_entity_poly.type
_entity_poly.pdbx_seq_one_letter_code
_entity_poly.pdbx_strand_id
1 'polypeptide(L)'
;MPIEADVMRVTQWNVSYQRQLFGRVLLDVTYMGNRTNGIWLGYEENPSLYIPGNCVAGQYGLTAPGPCSNSSAVNLRARRLLTLRNPAEGQYFGSVAQTTGGTGHYNGVKFTVEKRLSSGWSLSANYTRSKCINQGEPGTDIVNTFPDPTDPSTNEGPCI
;
A
#
# COMPACT_ATOMS: atom_id res chain seq x y z
N MET A 1 -15.47 9.28 -11.02
CA MET A 1 -15.42 8.10 -10.13
C MET A 1 -15.48 6.87 -11.02
N PRO A 2 -14.66 5.85 -10.80
CA PRO A 2 -14.81 4.58 -11.51
C PRO A 2 -16.22 4.04 -11.28
N ILE A 3 -16.77 3.37 -12.28
CA ILE A 3 -18.15 2.87 -12.24
C ILE A 3 -18.28 1.66 -11.28
N GLU A 4 -17.17 1.02 -10.92
CA GLU A 4 -17.02 0.06 -9.83
C GLU A 4 -15.89 0.49 -8.86
N ALA A 5 -16.19 1.37 -7.90
CA ALA A 5 -15.30 1.60 -6.76
C ALA A 5 -15.64 0.61 -5.64
N ASP A 6 -14.71 -0.31 -5.32
CA ASP A 6 -14.91 -1.22 -4.19
C ASP A 6 -14.77 -0.45 -2.87
N VAL A 7 -15.69 -0.70 -1.95
CA VAL A 7 -15.71 0.02 -0.67
C VAL A 7 -14.68 -0.58 0.29
N MET A 8 -14.00 0.29 1.04
CA MET A 8 -13.06 -0.17 2.05
C MET A 8 -13.78 -0.96 3.14
N ARG A 9 -13.36 -2.20 3.36
CA ARG A 9 -13.94 -3.13 4.34
C ARG A 9 -12.86 -3.73 5.19
N VAL A 10 -13.08 -3.72 6.51
CA VAL A 10 -12.20 -4.38 7.48
C VAL A 10 -12.94 -5.57 8.09
N THR A 11 -12.33 -6.75 7.99
CA THR A 11 -12.79 -7.96 8.70
C THR A 11 -11.80 -8.24 9.81
N GLN A 12 -12.28 -8.35 11.05
CA GLN A 12 -11.45 -8.57 12.23
C GLN A 12 -11.83 -9.89 12.89
N TRP A 13 -10.84 -10.56 13.47
CA TRP A 13 -11.03 -11.76 14.28
C TRP A 13 -10.15 -11.71 15.52
N ASN A 14 -10.71 -12.16 16.64
CA ASN A 14 -9.99 -12.31 17.89
C ASN A 14 -10.19 -13.73 18.44
N VAL A 15 -9.15 -14.25 19.07
CA VAL A 15 -9.18 -15.52 19.78
C VAL A 15 -8.41 -15.32 21.08
N SER A 16 -9.10 -15.48 22.19
CA SER A 16 -8.52 -15.33 23.52
C SER A 16 -8.59 -16.64 24.29
N TYR A 17 -7.51 -16.99 24.97
CA TYR A 17 -7.44 -18.11 25.88
C TYR A 17 -6.85 -17.65 27.20
N GLN A 18 -7.61 -17.85 28.27
CA GLN A 18 -7.20 -17.52 29.63
C GLN A 18 -7.25 -18.76 30.51
N ARG A 19 -6.18 -18.98 31.29
CA ARG A 19 -6.11 -20.08 32.24
C ARG A 19 -5.38 -19.69 33.51
N GLN A 20 -5.99 -20.01 34.64
CA GLN A 20 -5.33 -19.98 35.93
C GLN A 20 -4.59 -21.31 36.16
N LEU A 21 -3.29 -21.23 36.44
CA LEU A 21 -2.40 -22.34 36.72
C LEU A 21 -2.01 -22.32 38.20
N PHE A 22 -2.11 -23.47 38.86
CA PHE A 22 -1.67 -23.69 40.25
C PHE A 22 -2.27 -22.70 41.27
N GLY A 23 -3.45 -22.13 40.98
CA GLY A 23 -4.15 -21.15 41.83
C GLY A 23 -3.47 -19.79 41.98
N ARG A 24 -2.27 -19.60 41.41
CA ARG A 24 -1.39 -18.45 41.69
C ARG A 24 -0.79 -17.79 40.45
N VAL A 25 -0.92 -18.42 39.29
CA VAL A 25 -0.50 -17.85 38.01
C VAL A 25 -1.72 -17.72 37.11
N LEU A 26 -1.92 -16.57 36.49
CA LEU A 26 -2.89 -16.35 35.43
C LEU A 26 -2.12 -16.16 34.12
N LEU A 27 -2.42 -17.00 33.13
CA LEU A 27 -1.92 -16.88 31.78
C LEU A 27 -3.08 -16.47 30.87
N ASP A 28 -2.92 -15.37 30.14
CA ASP A 28 -3.82 -14.93 29.08
C ASP A 28 -3.02 -14.81 27.79
N VAL A 29 -3.54 -15.43 26.74
CA VAL A 29 -3.03 -15.30 25.38
C VAL A 29 -4.17 -14.84 24.49
N THR A 30 -3.99 -13.68 23.87
CA THR A 30 -4.97 -13.11 22.94
C THR A 30 -4.32 -12.93 21.58
N TYR A 31 -4.85 -13.59 20.56
CA TYR A 31 -4.52 -13.34 19.17
C TYR A 31 -5.59 -12.46 18.53
N MET A 32 -5.15 -11.47 17.76
CA MET A 32 -6.01 -10.55 17.02
C MET A 32 -5.47 -10.42 15.61
N GLY A 33 -6.32 -10.66 14.61
CA GLY A 33 -5.99 -10.42 13.22
C GLY A 33 -7.05 -9.59 12.52
N ASN A 34 -6.64 -8.91 11.47
CA ASN A 34 -7.56 -8.24 10.58
C ASN A 34 -7.12 -8.37 9.11
N ARG A 35 -8.10 -8.24 8.23
CA ARG A 35 -7.91 -8.07 6.79
C ARG A 35 -8.71 -6.87 6.34
N THR A 36 -8.04 -5.92 5.72
CA THR A 36 -8.63 -4.79 5.03
C THR A 36 -8.63 -5.09 3.54
N ASN A 37 -9.76 -4.93 2.88
CA ASN A 37 -9.91 -4.99 1.43
C ASN A 37 -10.52 -3.67 0.93
N GLY A 38 -10.28 -3.34 -0.34
CA GLY A 38 -10.82 -2.11 -0.94
C GLY A 38 -10.20 -0.85 -0.33
N ILE A 39 -8.93 -0.89 0.10
CA ILE A 39 -8.21 0.33 0.48
C ILE A 39 -8.20 1.25 -0.74
N TRP A 40 -8.55 2.52 -0.56
CA TRP A 40 -8.57 3.50 -1.64
C TRP A 40 -7.15 3.88 -2.02
N LEU A 41 -6.64 3.21 -3.04
CA LEU A 41 -5.32 3.42 -3.59
C LEU A 41 -5.42 4.17 -4.92
N GLY A 42 -4.33 4.84 -5.34
CA GLY A 42 -4.29 5.65 -6.55
C GLY A 42 -3.19 5.25 -7.53
N TYR A 43 -3.55 5.12 -8.80
CA TYR A 43 -2.61 4.87 -9.87
C TYR A 43 -2.76 5.88 -11.02
N GLU A 44 -1.68 6.03 -11.78
CA GLU A 44 -1.67 6.88 -12.97
C GLU A 44 -2.15 6.08 -14.18
N GLU A 45 -3.30 6.44 -14.74
CA GLU A 45 -3.83 5.86 -16.00
C GLU A 45 -3.07 6.35 -17.24
N ASN A 46 -2.42 7.51 -17.13
CA ASN A 46 -1.65 8.09 -18.23
C ASN A 46 -0.17 8.28 -17.87
N PRO A 47 0.56 7.20 -17.50
CA PRO A 47 1.95 7.30 -17.06
C PRO A 47 2.86 7.64 -18.23
N SER A 48 4.03 8.23 -17.94
CA SER A 48 5.09 8.44 -18.92
C SER A 48 5.94 7.16 -19.04
N LEU A 49 5.90 6.52 -20.20
CA LEU A 49 6.57 5.24 -20.40
C LEU A 49 8.07 5.43 -20.66
N TYR A 50 8.91 4.70 -19.94
CA TYR A 50 10.34 4.68 -20.22
C TYR A 50 10.61 3.93 -21.54
N ILE A 51 11.23 4.64 -22.47
CA ILE A 51 11.69 4.14 -23.77
C ILE A 51 13.22 4.09 -23.72
N PRO A 52 13.83 2.88 -23.82
CA PRO A 52 15.27 2.73 -23.80
C PRO A 52 15.90 3.20 -25.12
N GLY A 53 17.18 3.58 -25.05
CA GLY A 53 17.98 3.93 -26.22
C GLY A 53 17.97 5.42 -26.59
N ASN A 54 18.53 5.71 -27.77
CA ASN A 54 18.64 7.05 -28.32
C ASN A 54 17.65 7.26 -29.47
N CYS A 55 17.05 8.44 -29.50
CA CYS A 55 16.06 8.86 -30.47
C CYS A 55 16.55 10.09 -31.24
N VAL A 56 15.96 10.35 -32.39
CA VAL A 56 16.28 11.50 -33.24
C VAL A 56 15.51 12.76 -32.82
N ALA A 57 15.95 13.93 -33.30
CA ALA A 57 15.20 15.17 -33.13
C ALA A 57 13.79 15.04 -33.74
N GLY A 58 12.78 15.58 -33.06
CA GLY A 58 11.36 15.47 -33.39
C GLY A 58 10.66 14.27 -32.77
N GLN A 59 11.39 13.23 -32.35
CA GLN A 59 10.80 12.07 -31.70
C GLN A 59 10.62 12.30 -30.20
N TYR A 60 9.45 11.96 -29.66
CA TYR A 60 9.13 12.14 -28.24
C TYR A 60 9.46 13.53 -27.69
N GLY A 61 9.26 14.58 -28.48
CA GLY A 61 9.51 15.97 -28.06
C GLY A 61 10.99 16.36 -27.91
N LEU A 62 11.92 15.57 -28.45
CA LEU A 62 13.34 15.90 -28.52
C LEU A 62 13.61 17.03 -29.52
N THR A 63 14.38 18.04 -29.15
CA THR A 63 14.85 19.10 -30.06
C THR A 63 16.18 18.75 -30.74
N ALA A 64 16.91 17.76 -30.21
CA ALA A 64 18.16 17.23 -30.74
C ALA A 64 18.24 15.71 -30.48
N PRO A 65 19.06 14.95 -31.22
CA PRO A 65 19.26 13.53 -30.94
C PRO A 65 19.80 13.31 -29.52
N GLY A 66 19.30 12.28 -28.84
CA GLY A 66 19.65 11.99 -27.45
C GLY A 66 18.81 10.87 -26.85
N PRO A 67 18.86 10.66 -25.52
CA PRO A 67 18.07 9.64 -24.86
C PRO A 67 16.58 9.81 -25.16
N CYS A 68 15.92 8.73 -25.60
CA CYS A 68 14.48 8.74 -25.87
C CYS A 68 13.66 9.16 -24.64
N SER A 69 14.16 8.81 -23.45
CA SER A 69 13.60 9.20 -22.16
C SER A 69 14.52 10.13 -21.41
N ASN A 70 14.04 11.34 -21.15
CA ASN A 70 14.68 12.33 -20.30
C ASN A 70 13.65 13.01 -19.37
N SER A 71 14.14 13.88 -18.48
CA SER A 71 13.33 14.56 -17.46
C SER A 71 12.65 15.85 -17.93
N SER A 72 12.77 16.24 -19.21
CA SER A 72 12.09 17.43 -19.73
C SER A 72 10.58 17.23 -19.78
N ALA A 73 9.82 18.25 -19.38
CA ALA A 73 8.35 18.22 -19.40
C ALA A 73 7.77 17.92 -20.79
N VAL A 74 8.42 18.40 -21.86
CA VAL A 74 8.00 18.14 -23.25
C VAL A 74 8.16 16.67 -23.58
N ASN A 75 9.29 16.06 -23.19
CA ASN A 75 9.57 14.64 -23.42
C ASN A 75 8.68 13.73 -22.57
N LEU A 76 8.47 14.07 -21.29
CA LEU A 76 7.58 13.34 -20.40
C LEU A 76 6.14 13.30 -20.95
N ARG A 77 5.62 14.45 -21.45
CA ARG A 77 4.28 14.54 -22.07
C ARG A 77 4.17 13.76 -23.38
N ALA A 78 5.21 13.79 -24.20
CA ALA A 78 5.22 13.10 -25.49
C ALA A 78 5.25 11.56 -25.35
N ARG A 79 5.78 11.03 -24.24
CA ARG A 79 5.85 9.59 -23.93
C ARG A 79 4.73 9.08 -23.04
N ARG A 80 3.71 9.90 -22.78
CA ARG A 80 2.54 9.45 -22.02
C ARG A 80 1.74 8.41 -22.79
N LEU A 81 1.18 7.41 -22.09
CA LEU A 81 0.45 6.29 -22.69
C LEU A 81 -0.65 6.75 -23.67
N LEU A 82 -1.47 7.73 -23.29
CA LEU A 82 -2.55 8.25 -24.14
C LEU A 82 -2.00 9.01 -25.36
N THR A 83 -0.91 9.77 -25.20
CA THR A 83 -0.24 10.46 -26.32
C THR A 83 0.38 9.46 -27.30
N LEU A 84 0.98 8.37 -26.81
CA LEU A 84 1.53 7.31 -27.64
C LEU A 84 0.44 6.51 -28.36
N ARG A 85 -0.73 6.35 -27.74
CA ARG A 85 -1.89 5.67 -28.33
C ARG A 85 -2.60 6.53 -29.38
N ASN A 86 -2.82 7.81 -29.11
CA ASN A 86 -3.39 8.77 -30.06
C ASN A 86 -2.75 10.16 -29.85
N PRO A 87 -1.80 10.58 -30.70
CA PRO A 87 -1.14 11.88 -30.55
C PRO A 87 -2.08 13.09 -30.69
N ALA A 88 -3.16 12.96 -31.47
CA ALA A 88 -4.08 14.06 -31.75
C ALA A 88 -4.93 14.42 -30.53
N GLU A 89 -5.37 13.42 -29.77
CA GLU A 89 -6.21 13.60 -28.58
C GLU A 89 -5.41 13.55 -27.28
N GLY A 90 -4.42 12.66 -27.20
CA GLY A 90 -3.60 12.43 -26.00
C GLY A 90 -2.83 13.66 -25.54
N GLN A 91 -2.50 14.59 -26.45
CA GLN A 91 -1.88 15.88 -26.10
C GLN A 91 -2.71 16.75 -25.16
N TYR A 92 -4.03 16.57 -25.13
CA TYR A 92 -4.94 17.31 -24.24
C TYR A 92 -5.03 16.69 -22.83
N PHE A 93 -4.46 15.50 -22.64
CA PHE A 93 -4.49 14.79 -21.36
C PHE A 93 -3.15 14.89 -20.63
N GLY A 94 -3.20 15.32 -19.37
CA GLY A 94 -2.07 15.36 -18.44
C GLY A 94 -1.91 14.06 -17.67
N SER A 95 -1.49 14.18 -16.41
CA SER A 95 -1.59 13.07 -15.46
C SER A 95 -3.08 12.79 -15.19
N VAL A 96 -3.45 11.51 -15.20
CA VAL A 96 -4.82 11.07 -14.91
C VAL A 96 -4.72 10.10 -13.75
N ALA A 97 -5.23 10.51 -12.59
CA ALA A 97 -5.29 9.67 -11.40
C ALA A 97 -6.60 8.88 -11.39
N GLN A 98 -6.52 7.58 -11.14
CA GLN A 98 -7.66 6.70 -10.97
C GLN A 98 -7.50 5.89 -9.68
N THR A 99 -8.62 5.50 -9.07
CA THR A 99 -8.59 4.68 -7.87
C THR A 99 -8.59 3.20 -8.20
N THR A 100 -7.85 2.43 -7.40
CA THR A 100 -7.83 0.98 -7.40
C THR A 100 -7.99 0.46 -5.97
N GLY A 101 -8.42 -0.79 -5.83
CA GLY A 101 -8.61 -1.42 -4.52
C GLY A 101 -7.32 -2.06 -4.01
N GLY A 102 -6.91 -1.71 -2.79
CA GLY A 102 -5.79 -2.33 -2.09
C GLY A 102 -6.20 -3.30 -1.00
N THR A 103 -5.22 -4.06 -0.51
CA THR A 103 -5.36 -4.98 0.61
C THR A 103 -4.34 -4.70 1.72
N GLY A 104 -4.74 -5.06 2.95
CA GLY A 104 -3.89 -4.93 4.13
C GLY A 104 -4.22 -6.01 5.16
N HIS A 105 -3.22 -6.41 5.94
CA HIS A 105 -3.30 -7.51 6.88
C HIS A 105 -2.54 -7.19 8.16
N TYR A 106 -3.21 -7.35 9.30
CA TYR A 106 -2.60 -7.25 10.61
C TYR A 106 -2.72 -8.58 11.35
N ASN A 107 -1.66 -8.95 12.05
CA ASN A 107 -1.64 -10.08 12.98
C ASN A 107 -0.89 -9.68 14.24
N GLY A 108 -1.55 -9.80 15.39
CA GLY A 108 -1.00 -9.48 16.70
C GLY A 108 -1.27 -10.60 17.69
N VAL A 109 -0.29 -10.88 18.54
CA VAL A 109 -0.46 -11.75 19.70
C VAL A 109 -0.01 -11.01 20.95
N LYS A 110 -0.85 -11.07 21.98
CA LYS A 110 -0.60 -10.52 23.31
C LYS A 110 -0.52 -11.68 24.29
N PHE A 111 0.55 -11.72 25.06
CA PHE A 111 0.74 -12.61 26.19
C PHE A 111 0.72 -11.80 27.47
N THR A 112 -0.10 -12.21 28.41
CA THR A 112 -0.19 -11.61 29.74
C THR A 112 0.02 -12.72 30.77
N VAL A 113 0.96 -12.49 31.69
CA VAL A 113 1.24 -13.38 32.80
C VAL A 113 1.12 -12.60 34.08
N GLU A 114 0.23 -13.03 34.97
CA GLU A 114 0.15 -12.51 36.33
C GLU A 114 0.50 -13.62 37.31
N LYS A 115 1.40 -13.35 38.25
CA LYS A 115 1.81 -14.28 39.29
C LYS A 115 1.59 -13.63 40.65
N ARG A 116 0.73 -14.24 41.47
CA ARG A 116 0.62 -13.96 42.90
C ARG A 116 1.75 -14.68 43.62
N LEU A 117 2.61 -13.91 44.26
CA LEU A 117 3.74 -14.39 45.06
C LEU A 117 3.29 -14.52 46.53
N SER A 118 4.06 -15.25 47.33
CA SER A 118 3.83 -15.31 48.79
C SER A 118 4.10 -13.95 49.42
N SER A 119 3.51 -13.70 50.59
CA SER A 119 3.75 -12.50 51.40
C SER A 119 3.22 -11.18 50.81
N GLY A 120 2.14 -11.24 50.02
CA GLY A 120 1.41 -10.06 49.53
C GLY A 120 1.93 -9.45 48.21
N TRP A 121 2.95 -10.05 47.60
CA TRP A 121 3.54 -9.56 46.36
C TRP A 121 2.81 -10.08 45.12
N SER A 122 2.79 -9.28 44.05
CA SER A 122 2.30 -9.71 42.73
C SER A 122 3.25 -9.24 41.64
N LEU A 123 3.38 -10.05 40.60
CA LEU A 123 4.15 -9.75 39.40
C LEU A 123 3.23 -9.83 38.19
N SER A 124 3.24 -8.82 37.34
CA SER A 124 2.56 -8.86 36.04
C SER A 124 3.57 -8.60 34.93
N ALA A 125 3.44 -9.35 33.84
CA ALA A 125 4.25 -9.21 32.64
C ALA A 125 3.35 -9.26 31.42
N ASN A 126 3.54 -8.31 30.49
CA ASN A 126 2.83 -8.26 29.22
C ASN A 126 3.84 -8.24 28.09
N TYR A 127 3.61 -9.07 27.07
CA TYR A 127 4.42 -9.11 25.86
C TYR A 127 3.51 -9.13 24.64
N THR A 128 3.70 -8.16 23.74
CA THR A 128 2.93 -8.05 22.51
C THR A 128 3.86 -8.15 21.32
N ARG A 129 3.54 -9.03 20.37
CA ARG A 129 4.19 -9.10 19.07
C ARG A 129 3.14 -8.90 17.99
N SER A 130 3.39 -7.97 17.09
CA SER A 130 2.51 -7.74 15.95
C SER A 130 3.29 -7.61 14.65
N LYS A 131 2.60 -7.89 13.55
CA LYS A 131 3.07 -7.69 12.19
C LYS A 131 1.91 -7.14 11.37
N CYS A 132 2.17 -6.04 10.70
CA CYS A 132 1.24 -5.41 9.77
C CYS A 132 1.91 -5.36 8.39
N ILE A 133 1.17 -5.73 7.35
CA ILE A 133 1.57 -5.56 5.95
C ILE A 133 0.41 -4.89 5.21
N ASN A 134 0.70 -3.87 4.41
CA ASN A 134 -0.27 -3.21 3.54
C ASN A 134 0.34 -2.98 2.15
N GLN A 135 -0.54 -2.92 1.13
CA GLN A 135 -0.18 -2.48 -0.21
C GLN A 135 -0.07 -0.96 -0.30
N GLY A 136 -0.73 -0.25 0.59
CA GLY A 136 -0.69 1.21 0.70
C GLY A 136 -1.63 1.68 1.79
N GLU A 137 -1.63 2.99 2.03
CA GLU A 137 -2.45 3.63 3.05
C GLU A 137 -3.51 4.53 2.42
N PRO A 138 -4.71 4.60 3.00
CA PRO A 138 -5.72 5.54 2.54
C PRO A 138 -5.25 6.97 2.83
N GLY A 139 -4.95 7.72 1.77
CA GLY A 139 -4.63 9.16 1.85
C GLY A 139 -5.89 10.04 1.88
N THR A 140 -5.71 11.34 2.11
CA THR A 140 -6.78 12.34 1.91
C THR A 140 -7.15 12.52 0.44
N ASP A 141 -6.21 12.19 -0.46
CA ASP A 141 -6.36 12.18 -1.91
C ASP A 141 -5.92 10.84 -2.48
N ILE A 142 -6.40 10.53 -3.68
CA ILE A 142 -6.00 9.36 -4.46
C ILE A 142 -4.66 9.70 -5.15
N VAL A 143 -3.58 9.77 -4.37
CA VAL A 143 -2.24 10.10 -4.86
C VAL A 143 -1.47 8.86 -5.32
N ASN A 144 -0.64 9.03 -6.36
CA ASN A 144 0.13 7.96 -7.02
C ASN A 144 1.29 7.48 -6.15
N THR A 145 1.22 6.26 -5.62
CA THR A 145 2.37 5.65 -4.92
C THR A 145 2.39 4.13 -5.07
N PHE A 146 2.61 3.63 -6.29
CA PHE A 146 3.05 2.25 -6.52
C PHE A 146 4.19 2.25 -7.54
N PRO A 147 5.25 1.45 -7.34
CA PRO A 147 6.34 1.33 -8.32
C PRO A 147 5.84 0.89 -9.70
N ASP A 148 4.87 -0.02 -9.73
CA ASP A 148 4.13 -0.41 -10.93
C ASP A 148 2.70 0.19 -10.87
N PRO A 149 2.32 1.08 -11.81
CA PRO A 149 0.97 1.65 -11.86
C PRO A 149 -0.15 0.62 -12.08
N THR A 150 0.18 -0.57 -12.58
CA THR A 150 -0.79 -1.62 -12.92
C THR A 150 -0.88 -2.72 -11.86
N ASP A 151 0.07 -2.77 -10.92
CA ASP A 151 0.13 -3.79 -9.88
C ASP A 151 0.41 -3.20 -8.49
N PRO A 152 -0.64 -3.01 -7.66
CA PRO A 152 -0.51 -2.52 -6.28
C PRO A 152 0.31 -3.44 -5.36
N SER A 153 0.49 -4.72 -5.71
CA SER A 153 1.25 -5.66 -4.88
C SER A 153 2.75 -5.34 -4.86
N THR A 154 3.24 -4.57 -5.84
CA THR A 154 4.64 -4.13 -5.91
C THR A 154 5.05 -3.19 -4.79
N ASN A 155 4.09 -2.66 -4.03
CA ASN A 155 4.32 -1.79 -2.89
C ASN A 155 3.98 -2.45 -1.55
N GLU A 156 3.82 -3.79 -1.52
CA GLU A 156 3.59 -4.51 -0.26
C GLU A 156 4.74 -4.33 0.71
N GLY A 157 4.45 -3.69 1.85
CA GLY A 157 5.45 -3.37 2.85
C GLY A 157 4.91 -3.41 4.27
N PRO A 158 5.78 -3.29 5.28
CA PRO A 158 5.36 -3.04 6.65
C PRO A 158 4.52 -1.76 6.72
N CYS A 159 3.40 -1.79 7.44
CA CYS A 159 2.61 -0.59 7.72
C CYS A 159 3.47 0.43 8.49
N ILE A 160 3.33 1.73 8.19
CA ILE A 160 4.12 2.80 8.82
C ILE A 160 3.36 3.49 9.96
#